data_AF-A0A8E2AP32-F1
#
_entry.id   AF-A0A8E2AP32-F1
#
_cell.length_a   1.000
_cell.length_b   1.000
_cell.length_c   1.000
_cell.angle_alpha   90.00
_cell.angle_beta   90.00
_cell.angle_gamma   90.00
#
_symmetry.space_group_name_H-M   'P 1'
#
loop_
_entity.id
_entity.type
_entity.pdbx_description
1 polymer ?
#
loop_
_entity_poly.entity_id
_entity_poly.type
_entity_poly.pdbx_seq_one_letter_code
_entity_poly.pdbx_strand_id
1 'polypeptide(L)'
;MITRRAFTSSAALAYKRKGLPKNKKKKGPVTPVRFPPREGNFLKVAIGGDINGDVDTIYARATTWEKRNKQKIDVLLLCGDVQTVRNEQDMQTIVRPPNFYRRLNDFNKYYTGKEKTPIPTIMIGGDHETSNYLWQLYHGGWVAPGIYFMGHAGCVQVNGVRIAGSSGVYHKARYRWGYPERIPFNGEAELETICNTREFNIRRLSLLSTPTIFLSHEWPYDVLNHGNVEDLMGRKKDIRKNPQVINRVLGSKPLESLMRTLQPPLWFAGHMQARYAATIVHKHPPSSEIWTEAVHEVENSAEPSQSLLEGAPSDAEASGGELSPAIPTTKFLALDRAIRGLSPKDYMEVIDVPISQEQADALRSGAPPVISFDPEWLAITRAFHRYMSLERSQKKYPDEATMRAAVQRELEWVRENVMAGKDVLPLDEIQQVDLTAPPPGFKKIRKRPPVKYWPNSQTAAFCSMLQIENKIDPVMQAAQPQNNRKKPKHSHILAAVLAEAEAQKAKKPADGKQKPVAASPQPIADTATLGIASALEAVTAST
;
A
#
# COMPACT_ATOMS: atom_id res chain seq x y z
N MET A 1 23.93 -13.32 -5.24
CA MET A 1 23.38 -13.10 -6.59
C MET A 1 22.49 -14.27 -6.95
N ILE A 2 21.17 -14.13 -6.85
CA ILE A 2 20.22 -15.19 -7.22
C ILE A 2 19.51 -14.74 -8.49
N THR A 3 20.01 -15.23 -9.62
CA THR A 3 19.29 -15.21 -10.89
C THR A 3 18.34 -16.41 -10.96
N ARG A 4 17.09 -16.12 -11.30
CA ARG A 4 16.20 -16.93 -12.17
C ARG A 4 16.01 -18.41 -11.79
N ARG A 5 14.80 -18.72 -11.32
CA ARG A 5 13.97 -19.74 -11.99
C ARG A 5 12.53 -19.24 -12.03
N ALA A 6 12.06 -18.98 -13.25
CA ALA A 6 10.69 -18.61 -13.54
C ALA A 6 9.78 -19.76 -13.10
N PHE A 7 8.79 -19.46 -12.25
CA PHE A 7 7.64 -20.33 -12.04
C PHE A 7 6.83 -20.39 -13.34
N THR A 8 7.18 -21.31 -14.23
CA THR A 8 6.35 -21.66 -15.38
C THR A 8 5.19 -22.52 -14.89
N SER A 9 4.13 -21.87 -14.40
CA SER A 9 2.85 -22.54 -14.20
C SER A 9 2.11 -22.62 -15.54
N SER A 10 2.13 -23.81 -16.14
CA SER A 10 1.34 -24.18 -17.33
C SER A 10 -0.18 -23.96 -17.19
N ALA A 11 -0.69 -23.53 -16.02
CA ALA A 11 -2.12 -23.27 -15.81
C ALA A 11 -2.61 -21.99 -16.48
N ALA A 12 -1.73 -21.02 -16.78
CA ALA A 12 -2.12 -19.77 -17.45
C ALA A 12 -2.47 -19.96 -18.95
N LEU A 13 -2.06 -21.10 -19.55
CA LEU A 13 -2.25 -21.40 -20.96
C LEU A 13 -3.60 -22.08 -21.29
N ALA A 14 -4.35 -22.54 -20.30
CA ALA A 14 -5.69 -23.12 -20.52
C ALA A 14 -6.81 -22.07 -20.71
N TYR A 15 -6.50 -20.77 -20.55
CA TYR A 15 -7.48 -19.69 -20.56
C TYR A 15 -7.74 -19.12 -21.98
N LYS A 16 -8.14 -19.97 -22.94
CA LYS A 16 -8.55 -19.47 -24.27
C LYS A 16 -9.47 -20.35 -25.13
N ARG A 17 -10.39 -21.14 -24.56
CA ARG A 17 -11.35 -21.89 -25.41
C ARG A 17 -12.83 -21.93 -25.02
N LYS A 18 -13.29 -21.19 -24.00
CA LYS A 18 -14.73 -20.96 -23.81
C LYS A 18 -14.98 -19.49 -23.52
N GLY A 19 -15.57 -18.79 -24.49
CA GLY A 19 -16.02 -17.42 -24.34
C GLY A 19 -16.98 -17.30 -23.16
N LEU A 20 -16.96 -16.16 -22.46
CA LEU A 20 -17.93 -15.87 -21.42
C LEU A 20 -19.35 -15.96 -22.02
N PRO A 21 -20.30 -16.69 -21.40
CA PRO A 21 -21.69 -16.64 -21.82
C PRO A 21 -22.22 -15.22 -21.60
N LYS A 22 -22.63 -14.57 -22.69
CA LYS A 22 -23.29 -13.25 -22.66
C LYS A 22 -24.72 -13.39 -22.13
N ASN A 23 -24.89 -13.50 -20.81
CA ASN A 23 -26.21 -13.31 -20.20
C ASN A 23 -26.46 -11.83 -19.93
N LYS A 24 -26.99 -11.12 -20.92
CA LYS A 24 -27.63 -9.81 -20.72
C LYS A 24 -29.02 -10.01 -20.13
N LYS A 25 -29.12 -10.32 -18.83
CA LYS A 25 -30.36 -10.08 -18.08
C LYS A 25 -30.32 -8.63 -17.58
N LYS A 26 -31.30 -7.82 -17.96
CA LYS A 26 -31.53 -6.48 -17.41
C LYS A 26 -31.62 -6.62 -15.89
N LYS A 27 -30.68 -6.02 -15.14
CA LYS A 27 -30.75 -5.98 -13.67
C LYS A 27 -31.94 -5.08 -13.31
N GLY A 28 -32.98 -5.67 -12.71
CA GLY A 28 -34.04 -4.91 -12.07
C GLY A 28 -33.49 -4.05 -10.92
N PRO A 29 -34.32 -3.20 -10.29
CA PRO A 29 -33.91 -2.40 -9.14
C PRO A 29 -33.31 -3.32 -8.07
N VAL A 30 -32.06 -3.07 -7.69
CA VAL A 30 -31.33 -3.85 -6.70
C VAL A 30 -31.92 -3.51 -5.34
N THR A 31 -32.78 -4.37 -4.81
CA THR A 31 -33.21 -4.29 -3.42
C THR A 31 -31.96 -4.40 -2.52
N PRO A 32 -31.74 -3.49 -1.56
CA PRO A 32 -30.62 -3.59 -0.64
C PRO A 32 -30.72 -4.92 0.11
N VAL A 33 -29.67 -5.74 0.04
CA VAL A 33 -29.61 -6.98 0.81
C VAL A 33 -29.56 -6.59 2.30
N ARG A 34 -30.64 -6.88 3.02
CA ARG A 34 -30.68 -6.72 4.48
C ARG A 34 -30.16 -8.01 5.12
N PHE A 35 -29.07 -7.89 5.86
CA PHE A 35 -28.57 -8.97 6.72
C PHE A 35 -29.29 -8.92 8.08
N PRO A 36 -29.43 -10.05 8.78
CA PRO A 36 -29.86 -10.05 10.17
C PRO A 36 -28.93 -9.17 11.05
N PRO A 37 -29.41 -8.72 12.22
CA PRO A 37 -28.58 -8.00 13.18
C PRO A 37 -27.32 -8.80 13.55
N ARG A 38 -26.21 -8.10 13.75
CA ARG A 38 -24.94 -8.72 14.16
C ARG A 38 -25.08 -9.45 15.49
N GLU A 39 -24.62 -10.69 15.52
CA GLU A 39 -24.49 -11.48 16.74
C GLU A 39 -23.12 -11.20 17.40
N GLY A 40 -23.14 -10.86 18.70
CA GLY A 40 -21.95 -10.58 19.49
C GLY A 40 -21.29 -9.22 19.24
N ASN A 41 -20.25 -8.93 20.03
CA ASN A 41 -19.46 -7.70 19.96
C ASN A 41 -18.13 -7.96 19.26
N PHE A 42 -18.22 -8.28 17.97
CA PHE A 42 -17.06 -8.60 17.14
C PHE A 42 -17.07 -7.79 15.86
N LEU A 43 -15.92 -7.29 15.41
CA LEU A 43 -15.66 -6.82 14.05
C LEU A 43 -15.43 -8.03 13.13
N LYS A 44 -16.18 -8.12 12.02
CA LYS A 44 -16.02 -9.18 11.01
C LYS A 44 -14.95 -8.77 10.02
N VAL A 45 -13.78 -9.40 10.11
CA VAL A 45 -12.61 -9.06 9.29
C VAL A 45 -12.36 -10.18 8.28
N ALA A 46 -12.38 -9.85 7.00
CA ALA A 46 -11.91 -10.75 5.95
C ALA A 46 -10.42 -10.51 5.66
N ILE A 47 -9.66 -11.56 5.43
CA ILE A 47 -8.25 -11.50 5.10
C ILE A 47 -8.04 -12.20 3.76
N GLY A 48 -7.41 -11.52 2.81
CA GLY A 48 -6.97 -12.06 1.53
C GLY A 48 -5.45 -12.15 1.45
N GLY A 49 -4.96 -13.23 0.82
CA GLY A 49 -3.56 -13.38 0.45
C GLY A 49 -3.18 -12.52 -0.76
N ASP A 50 -2.42 -13.08 -1.70
CA ASP A 50 -1.98 -12.36 -2.89
C ASP A 50 -3.12 -12.22 -3.92
N ILE A 51 -3.27 -11.04 -4.51
CA ILE A 51 -4.38 -10.78 -5.44
C ILE A 51 -3.94 -10.88 -6.90
N ASN A 52 -2.71 -10.48 -7.21
CA ASN A 52 -2.10 -10.45 -8.54
C ASN A 52 -3.02 -9.84 -9.61
N GLY A 53 -3.72 -8.76 -9.24
CA GLY A 53 -4.63 -8.00 -10.09
C GLY A 53 -6.07 -8.55 -10.23
N ASP A 54 -6.39 -9.75 -9.73
CA ASP A 54 -7.74 -10.35 -9.81
C ASP A 54 -8.64 -9.90 -8.63
N VAL A 55 -8.85 -8.59 -8.55
CA VAL A 55 -9.62 -7.93 -7.48
C VAL A 55 -11.08 -8.39 -7.48
N ASP A 56 -11.63 -8.76 -8.64
CA ASP A 56 -13.00 -9.25 -8.76
C ASP A 56 -13.20 -10.56 -8.03
N THR A 57 -12.22 -11.46 -8.09
CA THR A 57 -12.32 -12.78 -7.50
C THR A 57 -12.42 -12.70 -5.98
N ILE A 58 -11.63 -11.84 -5.33
CA ILE A 58 -11.69 -11.68 -3.87
C ILE A 58 -13.00 -11.03 -3.43
N TYR A 59 -13.49 -10.00 -4.14
CA TYR A 59 -14.76 -9.36 -3.80
C TYR A 59 -15.97 -10.27 -4.06
N ALA A 60 -15.97 -11.03 -5.16
CA ALA A 60 -17.00 -12.02 -5.44
C ALA A 60 -17.06 -13.07 -4.33
N ARG A 61 -15.89 -13.54 -3.87
CA ARG A 61 -15.79 -14.50 -2.77
C ARG A 61 -16.30 -13.92 -1.45
N ALA A 62 -15.89 -12.69 -1.11
CA ALA A 62 -16.36 -12.02 0.09
C ALA A 62 -17.89 -11.84 0.08
N THR A 63 -18.46 -11.37 -1.04
CA THR A 63 -19.91 -11.24 -1.22
C THR A 63 -20.63 -12.59 -1.12
N THR A 64 -20.06 -13.67 -1.67
CA THR A 64 -20.61 -15.02 -1.53
C THR A 64 -20.55 -15.51 -0.08
N TRP A 65 -19.47 -15.18 0.65
CA TRP A 65 -19.36 -15.48 2.07
C TRP A 65 -20.45 -14.76 2.86
N GLU A 66 -20.68 -13.46 2.63
CA GLU A 66 -21.71 -12.70 3.32
C GLU A 66 -23.10 -13.30 3.11
N LYS A 67 -23.44 -13.62 1.85
CA LYS A 67 -24.73 -14.24 1.49
C LYS A 67 -24.92 -15.60 2.15
N ARG A 68 -23.86 -16.43 2.19
CA ARG A 68 -23.92 -17.78 2.74
C ARG A 68 -24.08 -17.77 4.27
N ASN A 69 -23.35 -16.89 4.96
CA ASN A 69 -23.35 -16.82 6.41
C ASN A 69 -24.41 -15.85 6.96
N LYS A 70 -25.07 -15.09 6.07
CA LYS A 70 -26.05 -14.05 6.43
C LYS A 70 -25.43 -13.02 7.39
N GLN A 71 -24.15 -12.70 7.19
CA GLN A 71 -23.42 -11.73 8.01
C GLN A 71 -22.64 -10.80 7.10
N LYS A 72 -22.52 -9.53 7.49
CA LYS A 72 -21.77 -8.52 6.75
C LYS A 72 -20.29 -8.55 7.16
N ILE A 73 -19.39 -8.42 6.20
CA ILE A 73 -17.96 -8.20 6.43
C ILE A 73 -17.75 -6.69 6.60
N ASP A 74 -17.04 -6.30 7.65
CA ASP A 74 -16.78 -4.88 7.93
C ASP A 74 -15.59 -4.36 7.15
N VAL A 75 -14.52 -5.14 7.09
CA VAL A 75 -13.28 -4.74 6.43
C VAL A 75 -12.61 -5.95 5.79
N LEU A 76 -12.03 -5.73 4.61
CA LEU A 76 -11.18 -6.68 3.91
C LEU A 76 -9.71 -6.23 4.01
N LEU A 77 -8.84 -7.09 4.53
CA LEU A 77 -7.40 -6.86 4.64
C LEU A 77 -6.68 -7.65 3.54
N LEU A 78 -5.85 -6.98 2.74
CA LEU A 78 -5.08 -7.59 1.65
C LEU A 78 -3.59 -7.60 1.97
N CYS A 79 -2.97 -8.78 1.94
CA CYS A 79 -1.57 -8.97 2.31
C CYS A 79 -0.57 -8.58 1.19
N GLY A 80 -1.03 -8.02 0.08
CA GLY A 80 -0.18 -7.47 -0.98
C GLY A 80 -0.41 -8.06 -2.35
N ASP A 81 0.51 -7.74 -3.26
CA ASP A 81 0.45 -8.05 -4.69
C ASP A 81 -0.88 -7.65 -5.34
N VAL A 82 -1.45 -6.51 -4.95
CA VAL A 82 -2.76 -6.06 -5.44
C VAL A 82 -2.70 -5.62 -6.90
N GLN A 83 -1.57 -5.07 -7.34
CA GLN A 83 -1.38 -4.50 -8.68
C GLN A 83 -2.37 -3.36 -8.95
N THR A 84 -2.18 -2.25 -8.26
CA THR A 84 -3.01 -1.03 -8.33
C THR A 84 -2.81 -0.23 -9.62
N VAL A 85 -2.91 -0.91 -10.77
CA VAL A 85 -2.67 -0.34 -12.10
C VAL A 85 -3.81 0.60 -12.50
N ARG A 86 -3.51 1.90 -12.64
CA ARG A 86 -4.50 2.89 -13.08
C ARG A 86 -4.64 2.92 -14.60
N ASN A 87 -3.52 2.81 -15.33
CA ASN A 87 -3.46 2.89 -16.80
C ASN A 87 -2.25 2.12 -17.37
N GLU A 88 -2.06 2.18 -18.69
CA GLU A 88 -1.00 1.46 -19.40
C GLU A 88 0.42 1.93 -19.06
N GLN A 89 0.60 3.13 -18.50
CA GLN A 89 1.92 3.62 -18.08
C GLN A 89 2.39 2.91 -16.81
N ASP A 90 1.49 2.72 -15.85
CA ASP A 90 1.75 2.05 -14.58
C ASP A 90 2.25 0.60 -14.78
N MET A 91 1.83 -0.05 -15.86
CA MET A 91 2.30 -1.40 -16.24
C MET A 91 3.82 -1.51 -16.41
N GLN A 92 4.49 -0.39 -16.69
CA GLN A 92 5.96 -0.34 -16.83
C GLN A 92 6.68 -0.34 -15.49
N THR A 93 5.94 -0.11 -14.40
CA THR A 93 6.48 0.04 -13.04
C THR A 93 6.09 -1.10 -12.12
N ILE A 94 5.38 -2.11 -12.65
CA ILE A 94 5.16 -3.36 -11.92
C ILE A 94 6.46 -4.14 -11.95
N VAL A 95 6.98 -4.40 -10.77
CA VAL A 95 8.15 -5.25 -10.56
C VAL A 95 7.75 -6.68 -10.97
N ARG A 96 8.44 -7.19 -11.99
CA ARG A 96 8.42 -8.60 -12.45
C ARG A 96 7.08 -9.32 -12.74
N PRO A 97 6.15 -8.82 -13.57
CA PRO A 97 5.39 -9.74 -14.41
C PRO A 97 6.27 -10.09 -15.62
N PRO A 98 6.45 -11.38 -15.96
CA PRO A 98 6.89 -11.73 -17.31
C PRO A 98 6.05 -10.96 -18.34
N ASN A 99 6.64 -10.56 -19.48
CA ASN A 99 6.01 -9.66 -20.46
C ASN A 99 4.57 -10.05 -20.86
N PHE A 100 4.18 -11.32 -20.71
CA PHE A 100 2.86 -11.86 -21.02
C PHE A 100 1.80 -11.73 -19.91
N TYR A 101 2.19 -11.36 -18.68
CA TYR A 101 1.29 -11.10 -17.55
C TYR A 101 0.97 -9.60 -17.36
N ARG A 102 1.63 -8.72 -18.12
CA ARG A 102 1.30 -7.29 -18.09
C ARG A 102 -0.06 -7.04 -18.73
N ARG A 103 -1.12 -7.08 -17.92
CA ARG A 103 -2.48 -6.71 -18.28
C ARG A 103 -3.00 -5.71 -17.25
N LEU A 104 -3.89 -4.83 -17.68
CA LEU A 104 -4.50 -3.80 -16.86
C LEU A 104 -5.37 -4.38 -15.70
N ASN A 105 -5.74 -5.65 -15.80
CA ASN A 105 -6.54 -6.42 -14.84
C ASN A 105 -7.77 -5.64 -14.34
N ASP A 106 -8.20 -5.87 -13.09
CA ASP A 106 -9.50 -5.40 -12.60
C ASP A 106 -9.41 -4.07 -11.82
N PHE A 107 -8.24 -3.65 -11.35
CA PHE A 107 -8.14 -2.51 -10.45
C PHE A 107 -8.61 -1.18 -11.07
N ASN A 108 -8.31 -0.94 -12.35
CA ASN A 108 -8.61 0.33 -13.04
C ASN A 108 -10.10 0.74 -13.00
N LYS A 109 -11.04 -0.20 -12.93
CA LYS A 109 -12.48 0.11 -12.86
C LYS A 109 -12.91 0.56 -11.47
N TYR A 110 -12.23 0.10 -10.41
CA TYR A 110 -12.42 0.61 -9.05
C TYR A 110 -11.78 2.00 -8.92
N TYR A 111 -10.57 2.16 -9.44
CA TYR A 111 -9.89 3.46 -9.51
C TYR A 111 -10.77 4.52 -10.19
N THR A 112 -11.34 4.21 -11.36
CA THR A 112 -12.20 5.16 -12.10
C THR A 112 -13.63 5.29 -11.56
N GLY A 113 -14.00 4.54 -10.52
CA GLY A 113 -15.37 4.53 -9.97
C GLY A 113 -16.41 3.86 -10.87
N LYS A 114 -16.01 3.21 -11.97
CA LYS A 114 -16.91 2.42 -12.83
C LYS A 114 -17.53 1.24 -12.07
N GLU A 115 -16.79 0.69 -11.13
CA GLU A 115 -17.31 -0.24 -10.13
C GLU A 115 -17.07 0.30 -8.72
N LYS A 116 -18.03 0.05 -7.84
CA LYS A 116 -17.92 0.38 -6.41
C LYS A 116 -17.38 -0.81 -5.65
N THR A 117 -16.51 -0.54 -4.68
CA THR A 117 -16.04 -1.55 -3.73
C THR A 117 -17.20 -2.01 -2.84
N PRO A 118 -17.47 -3.31 -2.74
CA PRO A 118 -18.56 -3.81 -1.90
C PRO A 118 -18.23 -3.73 -0.40
N ILE A 119 -16.94 -3.79 -0.05
CA ILE A 119 -16.44 -3.86 1.32
C ILE A 119 -15.28 -2.86 1.45
N PRO A 120 -15.23 -2.04 2.51
CA PRO A 120 -14.05 -1.23 2.83
C PRO A 120 -12.79 -2.11 2.88
N THR A 121 -11.75 -1.72 2.16
CA THR A 121 -10.57 -2.56 1.97
C THR A 121 -9.31 -1.83 2.39
N ILE A 122 -8.46 -2.48 3.18
CA ILE A 122 -7.13 -2.01 3.56
C ILE A 122 -6.10 -2.95 2.94
N MET A 123 -5.08 -2.41 2.29
CA MET A 123 -4.00 -3.20 1.69
C MET A 123 -2.62 -2.73 2.16
N ILE A 124 -1.70 -3.68 2.22
CA ILE A 124 -0.25 -3.42 2.19
C ILE A 124 0.30 -3.73 0.79
N GLY A 125 1.54 -3.33 0.52
CA GLY A 125 2.20 -3.58 -0.76
C GLY A 125 3.00 -4.87 -0.73
N GLY A 126 2.98 -5.63 -1.83
CA GLY A 126 3.86 -6.78 -2.07
C GLY A 126 5.10 -6.46 -2.91
N ASP A 127 5.66 -7.48 -3.55
CA ASP A 127 6.77 -7.33 -4.49
C ASP A 127 6.32 -7.16 -5.94
N HIS A 128 5.07 -7.43 -6.30
CA HIS A 128 4.50 -7.23 -7.64
C HIS A 128 3.52 -6.04 -7.68
N GLU A 129 3.98 -4.85 -7.29
CA GLU A 129 3.11 -3.68 -7.17
C GLU A 129 3.39 -2.58 -8.20
N THR A 130 2.38 -1.74 -8.42
CA THR A 130 2.48 -0.48 -9.16
C THR A 130 3.29 0.53 -8.35
N SER A 131 4.61 0.37 -8.40
CA SER A 131 5.55 1.01 -7.45
C SER A 131 5.58 2.53 -7.57
N ASN A 132 5.33 3.08 -8.76
CA ASN A 132 5.24 4.53 -8.93
C ASN A 132 4.04 5.11 -8.16
N TYR A 133 2.90 4.42 -8.17
CA TYR A 133 1.69 4.89 -7.50
C TYR A 133 1.77 4.68 -5.99
N LEU A 134 2.22 3.51 -5.54
CA LEU A 134 2.39 3.26 -4.10
C LEU A 134 3.45 4.18 -3.47
N TRP A 135 4.48 4.57 -4.22
CA TRP A 135 5.44 5.58 -3.76
C TRP A 135 4.79 6.95 -3.51
N GLN A 136 3.85 7.38 -4.37
CA GLN A 136 3.09 8.62 -4.17
C GLN A 136 2.25 8.60 -2.89
N LEU A 137 1.98 7.42 -2.34
CA LEU A 137 1.20 7.18 -1.13
C LEU A 137 2.08 6.52 -0.06
N TYR A 138 3.36 6.91 0.04
CA TYR A 138 4.32 6.33 0.98
C TYR A 138 3.81 6.30 2.43
N HIS A 139 3.14 7.37 2.85
CA HIS A 139 2.54 7.55 4.18
C HIS A 139 1.13 6.94 4.32
N GLY A 140 0.65 6.25 3.27
CA GLY A 140 -0.71 5.75 3.16
C GLY A 140 -1.64 6.70 2.42
N GLY A 141 -2.76 6.18 1.94
CA GLY A 141 -3.81 6.91 1.25
C GLY A 141 -4.72 6.01 0.43
N TRP A 142 -5.84 6.57 -0.03
CA TRP A 142 -6.80 5.88 -0.87
C TRP A 142 -6.25 5.68 -2.28
N VAL A 143 -6.03 4.43 -2.65
CA VAL A 143 -5.64 4.07 -4.02
C VAL A 143 -6.84 4.09 -4.97
N ALA A 144 -8.04 3.91 -4.44
CA ALA A 144 -9.33 4.03 -5.10
C ALA A 144 -10.41 4.30 -4.01
N PRO A 145 -11.61 4.79 -4.37
CA PRO A 145 -12.70 4.91 -3.40
C PRO A 145 -12.96 3.58 -2.68
N GLY A 146 -12.85 3.57 -1.35
CA GLY A 146 -13.05 2.38 -0.51
C GLY A 146 -11.88 1.39 -0.46
N ILE A 147 -10.73 1.68 -1.10
CA ILE A 147 -9.50 0.88 -1.01
C ILE A 147 -8.36 1.77 -0.48
N TYR A 148 -7.95 1.54 0.76
CA TYR A 148 -6.89 2.27 1.43
C TYR A 148 -5.57 1.48 1.40
N PHE A 149 -4.50 2.11 0.92
CA PHE A 149 -3.16 1.59 1.06
C PHE A 149 -2.55 2.12 2.35
N MET A 150 -2.02 1.23 3.18
CA MET A 150 -1.47 1.57 4.50
C MET A 150 -0.12 2.32 4.42
N GLY A 151 0.52 2.35 3.24
CA GLY A 151 1.84 2.92 3.05
C GLY A 151 2.94 1.84 3.06
N HIS A 152 4.19 2.27 2.95
CA HIS A 152 5.33 1.33 3.02
C HIS A 152 5.47 0.67 4.41
N ALA A 153 5.00 1.36 5.44
CA ALA A 153 4.66 0.84 6.74
C ALA A 153 3.58 1.76 7.33
N GLY A 154 2.69 1.21 8.14
CA GLY A 154 1.62 2.00 8.72
C GLY A 154 0.90 1.33 9.88
N CYS A 155 0.09 2.13 10.56
CA CYS A 155 -0.93 1.63 11.48
C CYS A 155 -2.16 2.55 11.43
N VAL A 156 -3.33 1.93 11.34
CA VAL A 156 -4.65 2.58 11.30
C VAL A 156 -5.58 1.85 12.25
N GLN A 157 -6.71 2.48 12.57
CA GLN A 157 -7.75 1.87 13.40
C GLN A 157 -9.03 1.66 12.59
N VAL A 158 -9.66 0.50 12.74
CA VAL A 158 -11.00 0.22 12.23
C VAL A 158 -11.94 0.06 13.42
N ASN A 159 -12.80 1.05 13.65
CA ASN A 159 -13.64 1.12 14.84
C ASN A 159 -12.84 0.82 16.13
N GLY A 160 -11.69 1.47 16.30
CA GLY A 160 -10.78 1.27 17.44
C GLY A 160 -9.90 0.01 17.43
N VAL A 161 -10.14 -0.95 16.53
CA VAL A 161 -9.23 -2.11 16.36
C VAL A 161 -7.98 -1.65 15.65
N ARG A 162 -6.82 -1.82 16.30
CA ARG A 162 -5.53 -1.41 15.75
C ARG A 162 -4.98 -2.43 14.76
N ILE A 163 -4.74 -1.98 13.52
CA ILE A 163 -4.19 -2.78 12.43
C ILE A 163 -2.89 -2.13 11.96
N ALA A 164 -1.78 -2.83 12.14
CA ALA A 164 -0.47 -2.41 11.67
C ALA A 164 -0.02 -3.25 10.46
N GLY A 165 0.91 -2.73 9.67
CA GLY A 165 1.41 -3.46 8.52
C GLY A 165 2.75 -2.99 7.99
N SER A 166 3.49 -3.94 7.43
CA SER A 166 4.76 -3.72 6.74
C SER A 166 4.66 -4.18 5.29
N SER A 167 4.87 -3.26 4.36
CA SER A 167 4.88 -3.55 2.92
C SER A 167 6.26 -4.05 2.45
N GLY A 168 6.24 -4.84 1.38
CA GLY A 168 7.43 -5.26 0.65
C GLY A 168 8.08 -6.55 1.12
N VAL A 169 9.28 -6.81 0.61
CA VAL A 169 10.08 -8.02 0.86
C VAL A 169 11.49 -7.70 1.31
N TYR A 170 12.05 -8.50 2.21
CA TYR A 170 13.35 -8.30 2.79
C TYR A 170 14.48 -8.65 1.82
N HIS A 171 15.49 -7.80 1.77
CA HIS A 171 16.73 -8.07 1.06
C HIS A 171 17.93 -7.58 1.87
N LYS A 172 18.74 -8.51 2.39
CA LYS A 172 19.88 -8.25 3.29
C LYS A 172 20.73 -7.03 2.87
N ALA A 173 21.30 -7.06 1.67
CA ALA A 173 22.23 -6.00 1.22
C ALA A 173 21.60 -4.61 1.00
N ARG A 174 20.26 -4.49 1.04
CA ARG A 174 19.52 -3.25 0.76
C ARG A 174 18.70 -2.79 1.95
N TYR A 175 18.61 -3.59 3.02
CA TYR A 175 17.79 -3.31 4.18
C TYR A 175 18.16 -1.98 4.85
N ARG A 176 19.47 -1.70 4.91
CA ARG A 176 20.03 -0.49 5.52
C ARG A 176 20.11 0.71 4.58
N TRP A 177 19.57 0.61 3.36
CA TRP A 177 19.54 1.75 2.43
C TRP A 177 18.45 2.75 2.85
N GLY A 178 18.58 4.00 2.40
CA GLY A 178 17.44 4.90 2.30
C GLY A 178 16.59 4.58 1.06
N TYR A 179 16.04 5.62 0.44
CA TYR A 179 15.24 5.53 -0.78
C TYR A 179 15.88 6.31 -1.93
N PRO A 180 16.96 5.79 -2.54
CA PRO A 180 17.62 6.45 -3.68
C PRO A 180 16.79 6.45 -4.97
N GLU A 181 15.71 5.67 -5.04
CA GLU A 181 14.89 5.49 -6.22
C GLU A 181 14.21 6.80 -6.63
N ARG A 182 14.12 7.08 -7.93
CA ARG A 182 13.46 8.28 -8.48
C ARG A 182 12.61 7.92 -9.67
N ILE A 183 11.45 8.57 -9.80
CA ILE A 183 10.56 8.41 -10.96
C ILE A 183 10.94 9.47 -12.01
N PRO A 184 11.11 9.11 -13.30
CA PRO A 184 11.04 7.77 -13.86
C PRO A 184 12.24 6.90 -13.43
N PHE A 185 11.97 5.65 -13.06
CA PHE A 185 12.99 4.70 -12.62
C PHE A 185 14.01 4.42 -13.72
N ASN A 186 15.29 4.39 -13.36
CA ASN A 186 16.38 4.14 -14.28
C ASN A 186 16.64 2.63 -14.44
N GLY A 187 15.69 1.97 -15.12
CA GLY A 187 15.76 0.54 -15.43
C GLY A 187 15.22 -0.38 -14.34
N GLU A 188 15.29 -1.68 -14.61
CA GLU A 188 14.66 -2.71 -13.76
C GLU A 188 15.31 -2.83 -12.36
N ALA A 189 16.60 -2.51 -12.23
CA ALA A 189 17.31 -2.63 -10.96
C ALA A 189 16.78 -1.67 -9.87
N GLU A 190 16.38 -0.45 -10.24
CA GLU A 190 15.78 0.51 -9.29
C GLU A 190 14.32 0.14 -8.97
N LEU A 191 13.60 -0.44 -9.93
CA LEU A 191 12.26 -0.97 -9.69
C LEU A 191 12.29 -2.11 -8.66
N GLU A 192 13.29 -3.00 -8.72
CA GLU A 192 13.40 -4.10 -7.76
C GLU A 192 13.77 -3.64 -6.34
N THR A 193 14.34 -2.45 -6.17
CA THR A 193 14.77 -1.98 -4.85
C THR A 193 13.66 -1.29 -4.09
N ILE A 194 12.68 -0.66 -4.77
CA ILE A 194 11.65 0.15 -4.11
C ILE A 194 10.69 -0.68 -3.25
N CYS A 195 10.40 -1.93 -3.65
CA CYS A 195 9.55 -2.86 -2.89
C CYS A 195 10.30 -3.55 -1.75
N ASN A 196 11.60 -3.28 -1.56
CA ASN A 196 12.32 -3.91 -0.46
C ASN A 196 12.04 -3.20 0.87
N THR A 197 11.77 -4.00 1.90
CA THR A 197 11.62 -3.51 3.27
C THR A 197 12.91 -2.82 3.73
N ARG A 198 12.77 -1.66 4.39
CA ARG A 198 13.89 -0.86 4.92
C ARG A 198 13.93 -0.90 6.44
N GLU A 199 15.13 -0.82 7.00
CA GLU A 199 15.38 -0.66 8.44
C GLU A 199 14.57 0.49 9.03
N PHE A 200 14.47 1.60 8.27
CA PHE A 200 13.69 2.77 8.64
C PHE A 200 12.23 2.43 9.02
N ASN A 201 11.57 1.58 8.24
CA ASN A 201 10.18 1.22 8.46
C ASN A 201 10.02 0.23 9.62
N ILE A 202 10.93 -0.74 9.73
CA ILE A 202 10.91 -1.72 10.83
C ILE A 202 11.14 -1.03 12.17
N ARG A 203 12.09 -0.08 12.26
CA ARG A 203 12.33 0.73 13.46
C ARG A 203 11.15 1.57 13.88
N ARG A 204 10.40 2.13 12.92
CA ARG A 204 9.17 2.87 13.21
C ARG A 204 8.12 1.95 13.78
N LEU A 205 7.91 0.79 13.15
CA LEU A 205 6.93 -0.19 13.61
C LEU A 205 7.28 -0.77 14.99
N SER A 206 8.56 -0.97 15.31
CA SER A 206 8.99 -1.52 16.61
C SER A 206 8.73 -0.59 17.80
N LEU A 207 8.41 0.68 17.55
CA LEU A 207 8.07 1.67 18.57
C LEU A 207 6.57 1.73 18.88
N LEU A 208 5.75 1.03 18.09
CA LEU A 208 4.31 0.97 18.28
C LEU A 208 3.97 0.09 19.49
N SER A 209 2.95 0.45 20.24
CA SER A 209 2.33 -0.48 21.21
C SER A 209 1.63 -1.63 20.47
N THR A 210 1.54 -2.80 21.11
CA THR A 210 1.03 -4.05 20.50
C THR A 210 -0.28 -3.83 19.70
N PRO A 211 -0.26 -4.03 18.37
CA PRO A 211 -1.47 -3.96 17.55
C PRO A 211 -2.27 -5.26 17.65
N THR A 212 -3.58 -5.18 17.44
CA THR A 212 -4.46 -6.36 17.43
C THR A 212 -4.19 -7.26 16.23
N ILE A 213 -3.97 -6.65 15.06
CA ILE A 213 -3.67 -7.33 13.82
C ILE A 213 -2.39 -6.76 13.23
N PHE A 214 -1.50 -7.64 12.79
CA PHE A 214 -0.32 -7.27 12.01
C PHE A 214 -0.36 -7.90 10.61
N LEU A 215 -0.10 -7.12 9.57
CA LEU A 215 -0.02 -7.56 8.18
C LEU A 215 1.43 -7.47 7.68
N SER A 216 1.90 -8.52 7.02
CA SER A 216 3.14 -8.47 6.23
C SER A 216 2.96 -9.18 4.90
N HIS A 217 3.65 -8.75 3.85
CA HIS A 217 3.59 -9.51 2.60
C HIS A 217 4.41 -10.80 2.74
N GLU A 218 5.68 -10.65 3.10
CA GLU A 218 6.58 -11.76 3.37
C GLU A 218 6.32 -12.40 4.75
N TRP A 219 6.72 -13.65 4.90
CA TRP A 219 6.62 -14.37 6.17
C TRP A 219 7.75 -13.96 7.10
N PRO A 220 7.49 -13.80 8.42
CA PRO A 220 8.55 -13.72 9.42
C PRO A 220 9.45 -14.95 9.37
N TYR A 221 10.75 -14.75 9.59
CA TYR A 221 11.67 -15.87 9.78
C TYR A 221 11.24 -16.73 10.99
N ASP A 222 11.71 -17.97 11.04
CA ASP A 222 11.40 -18.98 12.07
C ASP A 222 9.94 -19.48 12.11
N VAL A 223 8.98 -18.81 11.46
CA VAL A 223 7.55 -19.19 11.53
C VAL A 223 7.27 -20.63 11.07
N LEU A 224 8.10 -21.17 10.18
CA LEU A 224 8.01 -22.56 9.72
C LEU A 224 8.25 -23.58 10.85
N ASN A 225 8.93 -23.21 11.92
CA ASN A 225 9.18 -24.10 13.05
C ASN A 225 7.98 -24.23 14.00
N HIS A 226 6.93 -23.44 13.81
CA HIS A 226 5.77 -23.34 14.71
C HIS A 226 4.47 -23.89 14.11
N GLY A 227 4.55 -24.61 12.98
CA GLY A 227 3.39 -25.21 12.31
C GLY A 227 3.76 -26.45 11.50
N ASN A 228 2.78 -27.03 10.80
CA ASN A 228 2.97 -28.30 10.08
C ASN A 228 3.56 -28.08 8.67
N VAL A 229 4.90 -28.01 8.57
CA VAL A 229 5.62 -27.82 7.30
C VAL A 229 5.49 -29.03 6.38
N GLU A 230 5.38 -30.24 6.93
CA GLU A 230 5.23 -31.46 6.14
C GLU A 230 3.90 -31.47 5.37
N ASP A 231 2.81 -31.03 6.00
CA ASP A 231 1.52 -30.81 5.32
C ASP A 231 1.63 -29.76 4.22
N LEU A 232 2.31 -28.64 4.48
CA LEU A 232 2.55 -27.59 3.47
C LEU A 232 3.30 -28.15 2.24
N MET A 233 4.39 -28.90 2.47
CA MET A 233 5.18 -29.53 1.40
C MET A 233 4.41 -30.65 0.68
N GLY A 234 3.51 -31.34 1.39
CA GLY A 234 2.61 -32.35 0.82
C GLY A 234 1.57 -31.74 -0.11
N ARG A 235 0.94 -30.63 0.28
CA ARG A 235 -0.08 -29.93 -0.51
C ARG A 235 0.47 -29.20 -1.73
N LYS A 236 1.68 -28.61 -1.64
CA LYS A 236 2.30 -27.86 -2.74
C LYS A 236 3.67 -28.40 -3.15
N LYS A 237 3.68 -29.13 -4.28
CA LYS A 237 4.89 -29.70 -4.89
C LYS A 237 5.99 -28.67 -5.18
N ASP A 238 5.63 -27.45 -5.53
CA ASP A 238 6.63 -26.42 -5.84
C ASP A 238 7.27 -25.83 -4.58
N ILE A 239 6.54 -25.77 -3.47
CA ILE A 239 7.09 -25.38 -2.16
C ILE A 239 8.09 -26.41 -1.67
N ARG A 240 7.79 -27.71 -1.87
CA ARG A 240 8.70 -28.81 -1.54
C ARG A 240 10.05 -28.74 -2.29
N LYS A 241 10.14 -28.00 -3.39
CA LYS A 241 11.40 -27.80 -4.13
C LYS A 241 12.20 -26.60 -3.64
N ASN A 242 11.65 -25.78 -2.75
CA ASN A 242 12.33 -24.58 -2.24
C ASN A 242 13.29 -24.97 -1.10
N PRO A 243 14.63 -24.85 -1.29
CA PRO A 243 15.59 -25.22 -0.26
C PRO A 243 15.43 -24.44 1.05
N GLN A 244 14.93 -23.20 0.98
CA GLN A 244 14.70 -22.40 2.19
C GLN A 244 13.56 -22.97 3.04
N VAL A 245 12.56 -23.59 2.43
CA VAL A 245 11.46 -24.26 3.14
C VAL A 245 11.93 -25.59 3.70
N ILE A 246 12.65 -26.39 2.89
CA ILE A 246 13.22 -27.68 3.31
C ILE A 246 14.12 -27.49 4.54
N ASN A 247 14.99 -26.48 4.49
CA ASN A 247 15.93 -26.19 5.57
C ASN A 247 15.32 -25.32 6.69
N ARG A 248 14.02 -24.95 6.58
CA ARG A 248 13.30 -24.10 7.55
C ARG A 248 13.98 -22.76 7.84
N VAL A 249 14.61 -22.18 6.82
CA VAL A 249 15.29 -20.87 6.86
C VAL A 249 14.59 -19.81 5.99
N LEU A 250 13.34 -20.06 5.60
CA LEU A 250 12.53 -19.09 4.88
C LEU A 250 12.12 -17.94 5.80
N GLY A 251 12.06 -16.73 5.22
CA GLY A 251 11.38 -15.59 5.82
C GLY A 251 12.30 -14.42 6.17
N SER A 252 11.67 -13.36 6.63
CA SER A 252 12.31 -12.08 6.95
C SER A 252 12.73 -12.02 8.42
N LYS A 253 14.05 -11.90 8.65
CA LYS A 253 14.61 -11.70 10.00
C LYS A 253 14.13 -10.41 10.67
N PRO A 254 14.03 -9.26 9.96
CA PRO A 254 13.46 -8.07 10.56
C PRO A 254 12.00 -8.24 11.01
N LEU A 255 11.20 -9.03 10.27
CA LEU A 255 9.80 -9.28 10.66
C LEU A 255 9.70 -10.26 11.84
N GLU A 256 10.60 -11.24 11.94
CA GLU A 256 10.69 -12.11 13.12
C GLU A 256 10.98 -11.28 14.38
N SER A 257 11.97 -10.40 14.33
CA SER A 257 12.25 -9.49 15.46
C SER A 257 11.04 -8.61 15.77
N LEU A 258 10.40 -8.06 14.74
CA LEU A 258 9.21 -7.23 14.95
C LEU A 258 8.05 -8.02 15.59
N MET A 259 7.90 -9.31 15.25
CA MET A 259 6.93 -10.19 15.90
C MET A 259 7.27 -10.42 17.38
N ARG A 260 8.54 -10.59 17.73
CA ARG A 260 8.99 -10.73 19.13
C ARG A 260 8.83 -9.42 19.93
N THR A 261 9.05 -8.28 19.30
CA THR A 261 8.89 -6.95 19.90
C THR A 261 7.42 -6.60 20.11
N LEU A 262 6.57 -6.76 19.09
CA LEU A 262 5.18 -6.31 19.16
C LEU A 262 4.24 -7.35 19.77
N GLN A 263 4.55 -8.64 19.61
CA GLN A 263 3.71 -9.78 20.05
C GLN A 263 2.21 -9.64 19.71
N PRO A 264 1.85 -9.29 18.45
CA PRO A 264 0.45 -9.13 18.10
C PRO A 264 -0.28 -10.47 18.20
N PRO A 265 -1.53 -10.53 18.68
CA PRO A 265 -2.24 -11.80 18.81
C PRO A 265 -2.55 -12.43 17.44
N LEU A 266 -2.65 -11.62 16.38
CA LEU A 266 -2.96 -12.05 15.02
C LEU A 266 -1.92 -11.51 14.03
N TRP A 267 -1.33 -12.39 13.23
CA TRP A 267 -0.41 -12.03 12.15
C TRP A 267 -0.84 -12.69 10.84
N PHE A 268 -1.01 -11.89 9.78
CA PHE A 268 -1.40 -12.37 8.45
C PHE A 268 -0.33 -12.09 7.40
N ALA A 269 -0.13 -13.05 6.48
CA ALA A 269 0.83 -12.91 5.39
C ALA A 269 0.40 -13.52 4.05
N GLY A 270 1.12 -13.16 2.98
CA GLY A 270 0.94 -13.64 1.61
C GLY A 270 2.23 -14.23 1.03
N HIS A 271 2.63 -13.75 -0.15
CA HIS A 271 3.90 -13.94 -0.87
C HIS A 271 4.23 -15.37 -1.34
N MET A 272 4.23 -16.33 -0.40
CA MET A 272 4.54 -17.73 -0.69
C MET A 272 3.42 -18.43 -1.45
N GLN A 273 2.28 -17.75 -1.62
CA GLN A 273 1.07 -18.26 -2.25
C GLN A 273 0.74 -19.61 -1.64
N ALA A 274 0.54 -19.67 -0.33
CA ALA A 274 0.26 -20.93 0.35
C ALA A 274 -0.48 -20.69 1.65
N ARG A 275 -1.53 -21.48 1.87
CA ARG A 275 -2.14 -21.54 3.21
C ARG A 275 -1.20 -22.25 4.18
N TYR A 276 -0.83 -21.55 5.25
CA TYR A 276 -0.04 -22.09 6.36
C TYR A 276 -0.44 -21.41 7.66
N ALA A 277 -0.67 -22.21 8.70
CA ALA A 277 -1.04 -21.72 10.02
C ALA A 277 0.00 -22.18 11.03
N ALA A 278 0.36 -21.29 11.95
CA ALA A 278 1.31 -21.54 13.02
C ALA A 278 0.88 -20.79 14.29
N THR A 279 1.29 -21.31 15.44
CA THR A 279 1.09 -20.63 16.74
C THR A 279 2.44 -20.41 17.39
N ILE A 280 2.84 -19.14 17.51
CA ILE A 280 4.12 -18.75 18.08
C ILE A 280 3.90 -18.44 19.55
N VAL A 281 4.67 -19.09 20.41
CA VAL A 281 4.63 -18.86 21.87
C VAL A 281 5.76 -17.90 22.26
N HIS A 282 5.40 -16.78 22.87
CA HIS A 282 6.36 -15.77 23.31
C HIS A 282 6.89 -16.11 24.69
N LYS A 283 8.16 -16.51 24.77
CA LYS A 283 8.81 -16.90 26.03
C LYS A 283 9.27 -15.72 26.88
N HIS A 284 9.37 -14.55 26.28
CA HIS A 284 9.85 -13.32 26.90
C HIS A 284 8.80 -12.23 26.75
N PRO A 285 8.77 -11.23 27.65
CA PRO A 285 7.95 -10.04 27.43
C PRO A 285 8.35 -9.35 26.12
N PRO A 286 7.48 -8.49 25.56
CA PRO A 286 7.78 -7.64 24.42
C PRO A 286 9.18 -7.02 24.55
N SER A 287 10.11 -7.42 23.68
CA SER A 287 11.50 -6.96 23.74
C SER A 287 11.65 -5.61 23.05
N SER A 288 12.27 -4.67 23.72
CA SER A 288 12.63 -3.36 23.17
C SER A 288 13.75 -3.48 22.12
N GLU A 289 14.55 -4.55 22.17
CA GLU A 289 15.68 -4.78 21.27
C GLU A 289 15.27 -4.85 19.79
N ILE A 290 15.67 -3.81 19.06
CA ILE A 290 15.49 -3.68 17.62
C ILE A 290 16.52 -4.55 16.91
N TRP A 291 16.08 -5.40 15.98
CA TRP A 291 17.01 -6.11 15.10
C TRP A 291 17.93 -5.17 14.36
N THR A 292 19.22 -5.34 14.59
CA THR A 292 20.28 -4.78 13.74
C THR A 292 21.24 -5.89 13.37
N GLU A 293 21.85 -5.81 12.19
CA GLU A 293 22.83 -6.82 11.77
C GLU A 293 23.99 -6.98 12.77
N ALA A 294 24.33 -5.94 13.54
CA ALA A 294 25.42 -5.96 14.51
C ALA A 294 25.12 -6.78 15.78
N VAL A 295 23.86 -6.92 16.19
CA VAL A 295 23.50 -7.63 17.44
C VAL A 295 23.59 -9.15 17.24
N HIS A 296 23.33 -9.65 16.03
CA HIS A 296 23.35 -11.08 15.73
C HIS A 296 24.74 -11.68 15.47
N GLU A 297 25.75 -10.87 15.12
CA GLU A 297 27.14 -11.37 15.06
C GLU A 297 27.65 -11.76 16.45
N VAL A 298 27.13 -11.12 17.50
CA VAL A 298 27.49 -11.41 18.90
C VAL A 298 26.76 -12.67 19.40
N GLU A 299 25.46 -12.80 19.14
CA GLU A 299 24.66 -13.98 19.57
C GLU A 299 25.13 -15.30 18.93
N ASN A 300 25.57 -15.28 17.67
CA ASN A 300 26.09 -16.49 17.00
C ASN A 300 27.49 -16.91 17.46
N SER A 301 28.14 -16.12 18.33
CA SER A 301 29.46 -16.43 18.91
C SER A 301 29.41 -16.92 20.35
N ALA A 302 28.23 -16.88 20.98
CA ALA A 302 28.04 -17.38 22.33
C ALA A 302 27.61 -18.86 22.30
N GLU A 303 28.53 -19.75 22.65
CA GLU A 303 28.23 -21.14 22.98
C GLU A 303 27.13 -21.21 24.07
N PRO A 304 26.16 -22.15 23.97
CA PRO A 304 25.10 -22.25 24.95
C PRO A 304 25.68 -22.72 26.28
N SER A 305 25.75 -21.83 27.25
CA SER A 305 26.09 -22.17 28.63
C SER A 305 24.89 -22.93 29.23
N GLN A 306 25.02 -24.25 29.34
CA GLN A 306 24.13 -25.08 30.14
C GLN A 306 24.27 -24.68 31.61
N SER A 307 23.33 -23.89 32.13
CA SER A 307 23.16 -23.75 33.58
C SER A 307 22.16 -24.79 34.07
N LEU A 308 22.74 -25.82 34.70
CA LEU A 308 22.14 -26.88 35.50
C LEU A 308 21.10 -26.34 36.49
N LEU A 309 19.91 -26.96 36.51
CA LEU A 309 19.08 -27.11 37.70
C LEU A 309 18.41 -28.49 37.61
N GLU A 310 19.08 -29.50 38.16
CA GLU A 310 18.53 -30.82 38.45
C GLU A 310 18.67 -31.12 39.95
N GLY A 311 17.58 -31.64 40.54
CA GLY A 311 17.47 -32.19 41.91
C GLY A 311 16.60 -31.32 42.83
N ALA A 312 15.54 -31.80 43.50
CA ALA A 312 15.00 -33.15 43.75
C ALA A 312 13.53 -33.02 44.27
N PRO A 313 12.78 -34.12 44.52
CA PRO A 313 11.31 -34.12 44.64
C PRO A 313 10.79 -34.05 46.09
N SER A 314 9.54 -33.63 46.29
CA SER A 314 8.70 -34.08 47.40
C SER A 314 7.22 -33.74 47.19
N ASP A 315 6.38 -34.74 47.38
CA ASP A 315 4.92 -34.65 47.42
C ASP A 315 4.40 -33.65 48.46
N ALA A 316 3.43 -32.82 48.06
CA ALA A 316 2.45 -32.23 48.96
C ALA A 316 1.20 -31.83 48.17
N GLU A 317 0.11 -32.59 48.35
CA GLU A 317 -1.24 -32.11 48.06
C GLU A 317 -1.58 -30.90 48.95
N ALA A 318 -2.04 -29.80 48.36
CA ALA A 318 -3.14 -28.97 48.88
C ALA A 318 -3.39 -27.72 48.01
N SER A 319 -4.62 -27.62 47.52
CA SER A 319 -5.45 -26.42 47.29
C SER A 319 -4.79 -25.07 47.01
N GLY A 320 -5.09 -24.52 45.83
CA GLY A 320 -4.95 -23.10 45.54
C GLY A 320 -4.91 -22.83 44.04
N GLY A 321 -6.08 -22.69 43.40
CA GLY A 321 -6.17 -22.32 42.00
C GLY A 321 -5.78 -20.86 41.77
N GLU A 322 -4.49 -20.59 41.64
CA GLU A 322 -4.00 -19.39 40.96
C GLU A 322 -3.82 -19.73 39.47
N LEU A 323 -4.62 -19.08 38.62
CA LEU A 323 -4.46 -19.11 37.17
C LEU A 323 -3.09 -18.53 36.83
N SER A 324 -2.11 -19.39 36.54
CA SER A 324 -0.83 -18.98 35.96
C SER A 324 -1.08 -18.06 34.77
N PRO A 325 -0.37 -16.91 34.65
CA PRO A 325 -0.61 -15.98 33.55
C PRO A 325 -0.41 -16.70 32.21
N ALA A 326 -1.44 -16.65 31.35
CA ALA A 326 -1.40 -17.30 30.05
C ALA A 326 -0.21 -16.74 29.24
N ILE A 327 0.68 -17.64 28.80
CA ILE A 327 1.85 -17.25 28.00
C ILE A 327 1.35 -16.55 26.72
N PRO A 328 1.84 -15.33 26.39
CA PRO A 328 1.40 -14.63 25.19
C PRO A 328 1.68 -15.45 23.93
N THR A 329 0.73 -15.44 22.98
CA THR A 329 0.87 -16.16 21.71
C THR A 329 0.46 -15.30 20.53
N THR A 330 1.12 -15.52 19.39
CA THR A 330 0.71 -14.98 18.09
C THR A 330 0.18 -16.11 17.21
N LYS A 331 -1.06 -15.96 16.72
CA LYS A 331 -1.61 -16.84 15.69
C LYS A 331 -1.21 -16.29 14.33
N PHE A 332 -0.36 -17.03 13.63
CA PHE A 332 0.08 -16.72 12.28
C PHE A 332 -0.77 -17.45 11.26
N LEU A 333 -1.22 -16.74 10.23
CA LEU A 333 -1.89 -17.32 9.07
C LEU A 333 -1.39 -16.68 7.78
N ALA A 334 -0.73 -17.47 6.95
CA ALA A 334 -0.47 -17.13 5.57
C ALA A 334 -1.58 -17.67 4.66
N LEU A 335 -1.90 -16.93 3.60
CA LEU A 335 -2.91 -17.29 2.62
C LEU A 335 -2.33 -17.42 1.21
N ASP A 336 -2.99 -18.24 0.40
CA ASP A 336 -2.68 -18.45 -1.01
C ASP A 336 -3.16 -17.28 -1.87
N ARG A 337 -2.79 -17.33 -3.15
CA ARG A 337 -3.24 -16.38 -4.16
C ARG A 337 -4.73 -16.55 -4.45
N ALA A 338 -5.45 -15.44 -4.58
CA ALA A 338 -6.81 -15.42 -5.09
C ALA A 338 -6.84 -15.85 -6.57
N ILE A 339 -7.17 -17.12 -6.82
CA ILE A 339 -7.35 -17.68 -8.17
C ILE A 339 -8.61 -18.52 -8.21
N ARG A 340 -9.33 -18.44 -9.33
CA ARG A 340 -10.41 -19.39 -9.67
C ARG A 340 -9.87 -20.82 -9.72
N GLY A 341 -10.48 -21.71 -8.95
CA GLY A 341 -10.17 -23.15 -8.93
C GLY A 341 -9.41 -23.62 -7.68
N LEU A 342 -8.86 -22.71 -6.88
CA LEU A 342 -8.40 -23.03 -5.52
C LEU A 342 -9.58 -23.05 -4.54
N SER A 343 -9.42 -23.79 -3.44
CA SER A 343 -10.43 -23.78 -2.38
C SER A 343 -10.56 -22.37 -1.84
N PRO A 344 -11.78 -21.83 -1.68
CA PRO A 344 -11.93 -20.47 -1.19
C PRO A 344 -11.46 -20.21 0.24
N LYS A 345 -11.11 -21.27 0.99
CA LYS A 345 -10.46 -21.18 2.30
C LYS A 345 -8.94 -21.00 2.19
N ASP A 346 -8.34 -21.32 1.05
CA ASP A 346 -6.89 -21.23 0.88
C ASP A 346 -6.43 -19.78 0.72
N TYR A 347 -7.23 -18.93 0.09
CA TYR A 347 -6.87 -17.54 -0.22
C TYR A 347 -7.70 -16.48 0.50
N MET A 348 -8.76 -16.86 1.23
CA MET A 348 -9.55 -15.93 2.05
C MET A 348 -10.02 -16.57 3.35
N GLU A 349 -9.77 -15.89 4.46
CA GLU A 349 -10.27 -16.24 5.80
C GLU A 349 -11.20 -15.12 6.30
N VAL A 350 -12.21 -15.46 7.10
CA VAL A 350 -13.01 -14.45 7.82
C VAL A 350 -12.95 -14.77 9.31
N ILE A 351 -12.58 -13.77 10.10
CA ILE A 351 -12.40 -13.90 11.54
C ILE A 351 -13.28 -12.90 12.29
N ASP A 352 -13.44 -13.18 13.58
CA ASP A 352 -14.14 -12.34 14.53
C ASP A 352 -13.10 -11.69 15.46
N VAL A 353 -13.09 -10.36 15.50
CA VAL A 353 -12.18 -9.60 16.37
C VAL A 353 -13.01 -8.88 17.43
N PRO A 354 -12.78 -9.10 18.73
CA PRO A 354 -13.55 -8.45 19.78
C PRO A 354 -13.48 -6.92 19.69
N ILE A 355 -14.61 -6.26 19.92
CA ILE A 355 -14.75 -4.80 19.99
C ILE A 355 -15.58 -4.41 21.22
N SER A 356 -15.52 -3.14 21.61
CA SER A 356 -16.35 -2.61 22.70
C SER A 356 -17.84 -2.66 22.37
N GLN A 357 -18.67 -2.55 23.41
CA GLN A 357 -20.11 -2.51 23.26
C GLN A 357 -20.55 -1.30 22.43
N GLU A 358 -19.97 -0.10 22.65
CA GLU A 358 -20.34 1.10 21.88
C GLU A 358 -20.03 0.93 20.39
N GLN A 359 -18.86 0.38 20.06
CA GLN A 359 -18.46 0.12 18.68
C GLN A 359 -19.38 -0.91 18.01
N ALA A 360 -19.78 -1.94 18.75
CA ALA A 360 -20.69 -2.96 18.24
C ALA A 360 -22.11 -2.40 18.01
N ASP A 361 -22.60 -1.54 18.89
CA ASP A 361 -23.90 -0.86 18.75
C ASP A 361 -23.92 0.10 17.55
N ALA A 362 -22.82 0.83 17.32
CA ALA A 362 -22.68 1.66 16.13
C ALA A 362 -22.80 0.81 14.85
N LEU A 363 -22.12 -0.34 14.77
CA LEU A 363 -22.21 -1.24 13.62
C LEU A 363 -23.60 -1.90 13.48
N ARG A 364 -24.28 -2.22 14.60
CA ARG A 364 -25.66 -2.74 14.60
C ARG A 364 -26.69 -1.74 14.11
N SER A 365 -26.47 -0.43 14.35
CA SER A 365 -27.35 0.63 13.83
C SER A 365 -27.29 0.80 12.29
N GLY A 366 -26.34 0.12 11.64
CA GLY A 366 -26.13 0.18 10.20
C GLY A 366 -25.09 1.22 9.77
N ALA A 367 -24.41 1.88 10.73
CA ALA A 367 -23.30 2.76 10.42
C ALA A 367 -22.17 2.00 9.69
N PRO A 368 -21.54 2.60 8.67
CA PRO A 368 -20.40 1.99 8.02
C PRO A 368 -19.20 1.92 9.00
N PRO A 369 -18.32 0.91 8.86
CA PRO A 369 -17.06 0.89 9.57
C PRO A 369 -16.24 2.16 9.29
N VAL A 370 -15.63 2.71 10.33
CA VAL A 370 -14.82 3.92 10.27
C VAL A 370 -13.36 3.52 10.32
N ILE A 371 -12.62 3.88 9.27
CA ILE A 371 -11.16 3.76 9.22
C ILE A 371 -10.58 5.12 9.62
N SER A 372 -9.69 5.12 10.61
CA SER A 372 -9.14 6.32 11.23
C SER A 372 -7.63 6.23 11.44
N PHE A 373 -6.99 7.39 11.61
CA PHE A 373 -5.57 7.45 11.94
C PHE A 373 -5.33 6.91 13.35
N ASP A 374 -4.20 6.22 13.52
CA ASP A 374 -3.70 5.86 14.85
C ASP A 374 -2.80 7.00 15.40
N PRO A 375 -3.13 7.63 16.54
CA PRO A 375 -2.36 8.76 17.06
C PRO A 375 -0.90 8.43 17.40
N GLU A 376 -0.62 7.21 17.86
CA GLU A 376 0.75 6.75 18.16
C GLU A 376 1.55 6.60 16.86
N TRP A 377 0.93 6.09 15.80
CA TRP A 377 1.56 6.03 14.49
C TRP A 377 1.83 7.40 13.87
N LEU A 378 0.92 8.36 14.06
CA LEU A 378 1.14 9.75 13.66
C LEU A 378 2.35 10.35 14.39
N ALA A 379 2.44 10.13 15.71
CA ALA A 379 3.56 10.58 16.53
C ALA A 379 4.90 9.95 16.11
N ILE A 380 4.92 8.62 15.91
CA ILE A 380 6.08 7.89 15.38
C ILE A 380 6.50 8.46 14.03
N THR A 381 5.54 8.70 13.14
CA THR A 381 5.81 9.25 11.80
C THR A 381 6.43 10.63 11.87
N ARG A 382 5.91 11.52 12.71
CA ARG A 382 6.45 12.87 12.92
C ARG A 382 7.84 12.84 13.55
N ALA A 383 8.05 12.05 14.62
CA ALA A 383 9.34 11.90 15.30
C ALA A 383 10.43 11.37 14.35
N PHE A 384 10.08 10.39 13.51
CA PHE A 384 11.04 9.73 12.63
C PHE A 384 11.26 10.43 11.29
N HIS A 385 10.43 11.40 10.93
CA HIS A 385 10.45 12.01 9.59
C HIS A 385 11.84 12.53 9.19
N ARG A 386 12.61 13.09 10.14
CA ARG A 386 13.99 13.58 9.90
C ARG A 386 15.00 12.50 9.48
N TYR A 387 14.73 11.24 9.84
CA TYR A 387 15.56 10.08 9.50
C TYR A 387 15.14 9.37 8.21
N MET A 388 14.06 9.81 7.56
CA MET A 388 13.74 9.36 6.21
C MET A 388 14.80 9.91 5.24
N SER A 389 15.68 9.03 4.75
CA SER A 389 16.70 9.33 3.75
C SER A 389 16.20 8.99 2.35
N LEU A 390 16.34 9.94 1.42
CA LEU A 390 16.13 9.72 -0.01
C LEU A 390 17.44 9.39 -0.75
N GLU A 391 18.52 9.13 -0.02
CA GLU A 391 19.80 8.71 -0.56
C GLU A 391 20.01 7.22 -0.34
N ARG A 392 21.00 6.63 -1.03
CA ARG A 392 21.36 5.22 -0.80
C ARG A 392 21.84 5.01 0.64
N SER A 393 22.62 5.95 1.16
CA SER A 393 23.09 5.89 2.56
C SER A 393 21.98 6.30 3.52
N GLN A 394 21.81 5.51 4.58
CA GLN A 394 20.88 5.84 5.64
C GLN A 394 21.57 6.64 6.76
N LYS A 395 20.84 7.60 7.34
CA LYS A 395 21.29 8.37 8.49
C LYS A 395 21.40 7.46 9.72
N LYS A 396 22.34 7.79 10.62
CA LYS A 396 22.44 7.12 11.91
C LYS A 396 21.18 7.38 12.74
N TYR A 397 20.62 6.31 13.29
CA TYR A 397 19.51 6.41 14.24
C TYR A 397 20.04 6.70 15.65
N PRO A 398 19.28 7.44 16.47
CA PRO A 398 19.60 7.55 17.88
C PRO A 398 19.36 6.22 18.59
N ASP A 399 19.82 6.13 19.85
CA ASP A 399 19.51 4.99 20.72
C ASP A 399 18.01 4.91 21.00
N GLU A 400 17.57 3.76 21.51
CA GLU A 400 16.16 3.47 21.68
C GLU A 400 15.46 4.37 22.70
N ALA A 401 16.11 4.68 23.83
CA ALA A 401 15.54 5.55 24.84
C ALA A 401 15.29 6.95 24.27
N THR A 402 16.24 7.48 23.50
CA THR A 402 16.08 8.74 22.78
C THR A 402 14.94 8.69 21.75
N MET A 403 14.81 7.59 21.00
CA MET A 403 13.71 7.40 20.05
C MET A 403 12.34 7.40 20.74
N ARG A 404 12.18 6.63 21.83
CA ARG A 404 10.93 6.56 22.59
C ARG A 404 10.57 7.88 23.23
N ALA A 405 11.54 8.60 23.81
CA ALA A 405 11.32 9.93 24.35
C ALA A 405 10.88 10.94 23.27
N ALA A 406 11.42 10.85 22.05
CA ALA A 406 10.96 11.67 20.94
C ALA A 406 9.52 11.33 20.52
N VAL A 407 9.18 10.05 20.41
CA VAL A 407 7.80 9.63 20.10
C VAL A 407 6.80 10.12 21.15
N GLN A 408 7.15 10.04 22.44
CA GLN A 408 6.28 10.51 23.52
C GLN A 408 5.98 12.02 23.41
N ARG A 409 7.01 12.84 23.15
CA ARG A 409 6.83 14.29 22.92
C ARG A 409 5.94 14.57 21.70
N GLU A 410 6.17 13.85 20.60
CA GLU A 410 5.32 14.03 19.41
C GLU A 410 3.90 13.50 19.61
N LEU A 411 3.68 12.54 20.52
CA LEU A 411 2.35 12.04 20.87
C LEU A 411 1.53 13.07 21.63
N GLU A 412 2.15 13.79 22.56
CA GLU A 412 1.55 14.96 23.22
C GLU A 412 1.19 16.02 22.19
N TRP A 413 2.12 16.34 21.29
CA TRP A 413 1.86 17.28 20.20
C TRP A 413 0.69 16.84 19.30
N VAL A 414 0.62 15.56 18.90
CA VAL A 414 -0.48 15.01 18.08
C VAL A 414 -1.81 15.12 18.82
N ARG A 415 -1.85 14.85 20.13
CA ARG A 415 -3.07 15.01 20.94
C ARG A 415 -3.57 16.45 20.95
N GLU A 416 -2.65 17.40 21.11
CA GLU A 416 -2.98 18.83 21.19
C GLU A 416 -3.30 19.49 19.84
N ASN A 417 -2.67 19.04 18.75
CA ASN A 417 -2.72 19.76 17.47
C ASN A 417 -3.52 19.03 16.38
N VAL A 418 -3.58 17.69 16.44
CA VAL A 418 -4.24 16.87 15.40
C VAL A 418 -5.55 16.26 15.94
N MET A 419 -5.52 15.76 17.17
CA MET A 419 -6.67 15.13 17.84
C MET A 419 -7.41 16.09 18.79
N ALA A 420 -7.17 17.40 18.69
CA ALA A 420 -7.77 18.40 19.57
C ALA A 420 -9.30 18.30 19.56
N GLY A 421 -9.89 17.89 20.68
CA GLY A 421 -11.34 17.72 20.83
C GLY A 421 -11.93 16.54 20.03
N LYS A 422 -11.10 15.57 19.60
CA LYS A 422 -11.52 14.39 18.84
C LYS A 422 -10.96 13.11 19.47
N ASP A 423 -11.81 12.11 19.67
CA ASP A 423 -11.37 10.76 20.05
C ASP A 423 -10.96 9.93 18.83
N VAL A 424 -11.57 10.22 17.68
CA VAL A 424 -11.36 9.52 16.41
C VAL A 424 -11.15 10.55 15.31
N LEU A 425 -10.13 10.34 14.47
CA LEU A 425 -9.89 11.12 13.25
C LEU A 425 -10.02 10.20 12.03
N PRO A 426 -11.20 10.14 11.39
CA PRO A 426 -11.40 9.39 10.15
C PRO A 426 -10.39 9.79 9.08
N LEU A 427 -9.91 8.82 8.30
CA LEU A 427 -8.93 9.06 7.24
C LEU A 427 -9.44 10.07 6.20
N ASP A 428 -10.74 9.97 5.87
CA ASP A 428 -11.40 10.81 4.88
C ASP A 428 -11.43 12.30 5.28
N GLU A 429 -11.28 12.67 6.56
CA GLU A 429 -11.22 14.09 6.94
C GLU A 429 -9.94 14.78 6.41
N ILE A 430 -8.88 14.02 6.15
CA ILE A 430 -7.57 14.55 5.76
C ILE A 430 -7.18 14.10 4.35
N GLN A 431 -7.38 12.81 4.06
CA GLN A 431 -6.98 12.20 2.79
C GLN A 431 -8.21 11.95 1.93
N GLN A 432 -8.53 12.91 1.07
CA GLN A 432 -9.62 12.78 0.09
C GLN A 432 -9.15 11.98 -1.12
N VAL A 433 -10.00 11.08 -1.64
CA VAL A 433 -9.64 10.25 -2.80
C VAL A 433 -9.24 11.12 -4.00
N ASP A 434 -8.07 10.83 -4.57
CA ASP A 434 -7.49 11.63 -5.66
C ASP A 434 -7.20 10.76 -6.90
N LEU A 435 -7.81 11.12 -8.03
CA LEU A 435 -7.56 10.51 -9.34
C LEU A 435 -6.30 11.10 -9.99
N THR A 436 -5.17 10.82 -9.36
CA THR A 436 -3.82 11.33 -9.66
C THR A 436 -3.33 11.11 -11.11
N ALA A 437 -3.76 10.02 -11.77
CA ALA A 437 -3.39 9.70 -13.14
C ALA A 437 -4.61 9.48 -14.04
N PRO A 438 -4.51 9.74 -15.36
CA PRO A 438 -5.61 9.55 -16.27
C PRO A 438 -6.05 8.08 -16.37
N PRO A 439 -7.34 7.83 -16.67
CA PRO A 439 -7.85 6.48 -16.86
C PRO A 439 -7.27 5.81 -18.13
N PRO A 440 -7.44 4.48 -18.27
CA PRO A 440 -7.04 3.74 -19.46
C PRO A 440 -7.76 4.27 -20.71
N GLY A 441 -7.07 4.30 -21.86
CA GLY A 441 -7.67 4.71 -23.14
C GLY A 441 -7.13 5.99 -23.77
N PHE A 442 -5.94 6.46 -23.37
CA PHE A 442 -5.23 7.48 -24.16
C PHE A 442 -4.94 6.92 -25.57
N LYS A 443 -5.43 7.61 -26.61
CA LYS A 443 -5.40 7.18 -28.02
C LYS A 443 -4.03 6.63 -28.43
N LYS A 444 -4.00 5.38 -28.93
CA LYS A 444 -2.88 4.69 -29.61
C LYS A 444 -1.50 5.26 -29.28
N ILE A 445 -1.02 4.99 -28.06
CA ILE A 445 0.36 5.30 -27.74
C ILE A 445 1.25 4.26 -28.45
N ARG A 446 1.61 4.56 -29.71
CA ARG A 446 2.46 3.72 -30.59
C ARG A 446 3.91 3.56 -30.08
N LYS A 447 4.31 4.26 -29.01
CA LYS A 447 5.66 4.25 -28.41
C LYS A 447 5.52 4.19 -26.89
N ARG A 448 6.19 3.26 -26.19
CA ARG A 448 6.18 3.20 -24.70
C ARG A 448 6.48 4.60 -24.12
N PRO A 449 5.48 5.30 -23.55
CA PRO A 449 5.69 6.67 -23.08
C PRO A 449 6.52 6.61 -21.79
N PRO A 450 7.35 7.63 -21.52
CA PRO A 450 8.08 7.68 -20.26
C PRO A 450 7.08 7.67 -19.09
N VAL A 451 7.43 6.94 -18.02
CA VAL A 451 6.63 6.92 -16.79
C VAL A 451 6.62 8.34 -16.22
N LYS A 452 5.45 8.93 -16.12
CA LYS A 452 5.28 10.27 -15.57
C LYS A 452 5.04 10.21 -14.06
N TYR A 453 5.65 11.14 -13.33
CA TYR A 453 5.31 11.39 -11.94
C TYR A 453 4.03 12.23 -11.85
N TRP A 454 3.15 11.87 -10.91
CA TRP A 454 1.92 12.59 -10.62
C TRP A 454 1.93 12.98 -9.14
N PRO A 455 1.88 14.29 -8.81
CA PRO A 455 1.68 14.74 -7.44
C PRO A 455 0.40 14.12 -6.85
N ASN A 456 0.40 13.89 -5.55
CA ASN A 456 -0.75 13.31 -4.85
C ASN A 456 -1.16 14.20 -3.69
N SER A 457 -2.38 14.76 -3.79
CA SER A 457 -2.92 15.70 -2.79
C SER A 457 -3.09 15.06 -1.42
N GLN A 458 -3.31 13.74 -1.34
CA GLN A 458 -3.46 13.01 -0.07
C GLN A 458 -2.17 13.00 0.75
N THR A 459 -1.03 12.84 0.09
CA THR A 459 0.27 12.88 0.78
C THR A 459 0.63 14.31 1.17
N ALA A 460 0.29 15.31 0.34
CA ALA A 460 0.45 16.71 0.72
C ALA A 460 -0.41 17.07 1.95
N ALA A 461 -1.67 16.64 1.98
CA ALA A 461 -2.57 16.87 3.12
C ALA A 461 -2.08 16.17 4.40
N PHE A 462 -1.63 14.92 4.29
CA PHE A 462 -1.04 14.18 5.42
C PHE A 462 0.20 14.88 5.99
N CYS A 463 1.12 15.30 5.11
CA CYS A 463 2.32 16.03 5.53
C CYS A 463 1.98 17.38 6.17
N SER A 464 1.00 18.09 5.62
CA SER A 464 0.50 19.37 6.16
C SER A 464 -0.10 19.20 7.55
N MET A 465 -0.97 18.20 7.75
CA MET A 465 -1.56 17.86 9.05
C MET A 465 -0.49 17.62 10.12
N LEU A 466 0.56 16.87 9.77
CA LEU A 466 1.67 16.60 10.69
C LEU A 466 2.76 17.68 10.70
N GLN A 467 2.61 18.78 9.96
CA GLN A 467 3.62 19.84 9.79
C GLN A 467 5.02 19.27 9.50
N ILE A 468 5.12 18.32 8.57
CA ILE A 468 6.37 17.72 8.10
C ILE A 468 6.61 18.03 6.62
N GLU A 469 7.88 17.97 6.19
CA GLU A 469 8.26 18.15 4.80
C GLU A 469 7.65 17.03 3.91
N ASN A 470 7.08 17.40 2.77
CA ASN A 470 6.68 16.41 1.77
C ASN A 470 7.91 15.92 0.98
N LYS A 471 8.60 14.94 1.54
CA LYS A 471 9.76 14.28 0.91
C LYS A 471 9.41 13.40 -0.28
N ILE A 472 8.13 13.14 -0.57
CA ILE A 472 7.71 12.25 -1.65
C ILE A 472 7.54 13.01 -2.97
N ASP A 473 7.10 14.26 -2.91
CA ASP A 473 6.86 15.10 -4.08
C ASP A 473 8.16 15.68 -4.65
N PRO A 474 8.61 15.25 -5.85
CA PRO A 474 9.83 15.73 -6.48
C PRO A 474 9.76 17.21 -6.87
N VAL A 475 8.58 17.83 -7.01
CA VAL A 475 8.47 19.27 -7.27
C VAL A 475 8.97 20.08 -6.07
N MET A 476 8.75 19.57 -4.85
CA MET A 476 9.33 20.13 -3.63
C MET A 476 10.81 19.75 -3.44
N GLN A 477 11.25 18.59 -3.99
CA GLN A 477 12.66 18.18 -3.96
C GLN A 477 13.55 19.00 -4.93
N ALA A 478 13.01 19.54 -6.03
CA ALA A 478 13.76 20.32 -7.01
C ALA A 478 14.23 21.69 -6.49
N ALA A 479 13.67 22.17 -5.38
CA ALA A 479 14.10 23.40 -4.69
C ALA A 479 15.37 23.19 -3.82
N GLN A 480 15.89 21.96 -3.70
CA GLN A 480 17.15 21.68 -3.01
C GLN A 480 18.34 21.64 -3.98
N PRO A 481 19.52 22.17 -3.61
CA PRO A 481 20.68 22.21 -4.50
C PRO A 481 21.15 20.80 -4.84
N GLN A 482 20.95 20.40 -6.10
CA GLN A 482 21.39 19.10 -6.60
C GLN A 482 22.90 19.09 -6.78
N ASN A 483 23.58 18.15 -6.11
CA ASN A 483 24.95 17.79 -6.46
C ASN A 483 24.99 17.24 -7.90
N ASN A 484 25.88 17.81 -8.71
CA ASN A 484 26.13 17.53 -10.12
C ASN A 484 26.07 16.04 -10.48
N ARG A 485 24.90 15.55 -10.92
CA ARG A 485 24.79 14.29 -11.66
C ARG A 485 25.01 14.56 -13.14
N LYS A 486 25.96 13.84 -13.75
CA LYS A 486 26.22 13.88 -15.20
C LYS A 486 24.91 13.60 -15.94
N LYS A 487 24.48 14.59 -16.72
CA LYS A 487 23.27 14.48 -17.56
C LYS A 487 23.37 13.24 -18.46
N PRO A 488 22.26 12.52 -18.69
CA PRO A 488 22.25 11.38 -19.60
C PRO A 488 22.71 11.82 -21.00
N LYS A 489 23.53 11.01 -21.67
CA LYS A 489 24.19 11.30 -22.96
C LYS A 489 23.24 11.62 -24.15
N HIS A 490 21.93 11.62 -23.94
CA HIS A 490 20.93 12.01 -24.93
C HIS A 490 20.24 13.37 -24.63
N SER A 491 20.63 14.09 -23.58
CA SER A 491 20.06 15.41 -23.26
C SER A 491 20.42 16.51 -24.27
N HIS A 492 21.48 16.33 -25.06
CA HIS A 492 21.88 17.32 -26.08
C HIS A 492 20.94 17.33 -27.29
N ILE A 493 20.28 16.21 -27.60
CA ILE A 493 19.36 16.12 -28.75
C ILE A 493 18.05 16.86 -28.44
N LEU A 494 17.54 16.77 -27.21
CA LEU A 494 16.31 17.48 -26.83
C LEU A 494 16.51 19.00 -26.75
N ALA A 495 17.68 19.45 -26.27
CA ALA A 495 18.02 20.86 -26.21
C ALA A 495 18.22 21.46 -27.62
N ALA A 496 18.83 20.73 -28.54
CA ALA A 496 18.99 21.17 -29.93
C ALA A 496 17.65 21.25 -30.67
N VAL A 497 16.76 20.26 -30.49
CA VAL A 497 15.44 20.24 -31.13
C VAL A 497 14.51 21.32 -30.56
N LEU A 498 14.60 21.63 -29.27
CA LEU A 498 13.86 22.74 -28.67
C LEU A 498 14.39 24.11 -29.13
N ALA A 499 15.72 24.27 -29.25
CA ALA A 499 16.34 25.49 -29.77
C ALA A 499 16.01 25.73 -31.26
N GLU A 500 15.95 24.68 -32.10
CA GLU A 500 15.50 24.78 -33.49
C GLU A 500 14.01 25.14 -33.59
N ALA A 501 13.16 24.59 -32.73
CA ALA A 501 11.74 24.90 -32.70
C ALA A 501 11.45 26.33 -32.23
N GLU A 502 12.26 26.87 -31.33
CA GLU A 502 12.19 28.28 -30.88
C GLU A 502 12.75 29.24 -31.93
N ALA A 503 13.85 28.89 -32.61
CA ALA A 503 14.42 29.68 -33.71
C ALA A 503 13.48 29.77 -34.92
N GLN A 504 12.66 28.74 -35.16
CA GLN A 504 11.64 28.75 -36.22
C GLN A 504 10.39 29.55 -35.83
N LYS A 505 10.06 29.68 -34.55
CA LYS A 505 8.98 30.55 -34.06
C LYS A 505 9.36 32.03 -34.05
N ALA A 506 10.66 32.35 -33.91
CA ALA A 506 11.17 33.72 -33.92
C ALA A 506 11.35 34.34 -35.33
N LYS A 507 11.11 33.58 -36.42
CA LYS A 507 11.33 34.02 -37.81
C LYS A 507 10.06 34.33 -38.61
N LYS A 508 8.93 34.68 -37.97
CA LYS A 508 7.80 35.32 -38.67
C LYS A 508 7.81 36.83 -38.43
N PRO A 509 8.19 37.67 -39.42
CA PRO A 509 7.97 39.10 -39.32
C PRO A 509 6.54 39.45 -39.76
N ALA A 510 5.89 40.27 -38.95
CA ALA A 510 4.81 41.15 -39.36
C ALA A 510 5.46 42.47 -39.81
N ASP A 511 5.31 42.84 -41.08
CA ASP A 511 4.85 44.17 -41.52
C ASP A 511 4.97 44.32 -43.04
N GLY A 512 3.98 44.99 -43.62
CA GLY A 512 3.85 45.20 -45.06
C GLY A 512 4.60 46.42 -45.59
N LYS A 513 4.70 46.50 -46.93
CA LYS A 513 4.60 47.72 -47.75
C LYS A 513 4.54 47.37 -49.26
N GLN A 514 3.84 48.24 -49.99
CA GLN A 514 3.26 48.15 -51.34
C GLN A 514 4.23 48.16 -52.54
N LYS A 515 3.80 47.64 -53.71
CA LYS A 515 3.69 48.27 -55.08
C LYS A 515 3.51 47.19 -56.22
N PRO A 516 3.12 47.51 -57.49
CA PRO A 516 1.72 47.67 -57.96
C PRO A 516 1.37 46.90 -59.30
N VAL A 517 0.12 47.08 -59.80
CA VAL A 517 -0.38 46.81 -61.20
C VAL A 517 -0.64 45.31 -61.52
N ALA A 518 -1.80 44.82 -62.04
CA ALA A 518 -2.69 45.31 -63.10
C ALA A 518 -4.14 44.74 -63.02
N ALA A 519 -5.08 45.51 -63.60
CA ALA A 519 -6.30 45.13 -64.35
C ALA A 519 -7.53 44.46 -63.67
N SER A 520 -8.56 45.31 -63.53
CA SER A 520 -10.05 45.16 -63.60
C SER A 520 -10.61 43.95 -64.42
N PRO A 521 -11.89 43.51 -64.23
CA PRO A 521 -13.06 44.36 -63.95
C PRO A 521 -14.13 43.92 -62.92
N GLN A 522 -14.84 44.96 -62.46
CA GLN A 522 -16.14 45.06 -61.75
C GLN A 522 -17.34 44.54 -62.60
N PRO A 523 -18.63 44.55 -62.15
CA PRO A 523 -19.25 45.15 -60.95
C PRO A 523 -20.21 44.18 -60.18
N ILE A 524 -20.84 44.53 -59.05
CA ILE A 524 -22.23 45.04 -58.99
C ILE A 524 -22.60 45.50 -57.55
N ALA A 525 -23.10 46.73 -57.51
CA ALA A 525 -24.17 47.38 -56.71
C ALA A 525 -24.15 47.48 -55.17
N ASP A 526 -24.13 48.77 -54.78
CA ASP A 526 -24.70 49.44 -53.61
C ASP A 526 -26.19 49.14 -53.33
N THR A 527 -26.60 49.35 -52.08
CA THR A 527 -27.56 50.39 -51.59
C THR A 527 -27.97 50.05 -50.14
N ALA A 528 -27.63 50.83 -49.11
CA ALA A 528 -28.13 52.15 -48.71
C ALA A 528 -29.53 52.13 -48.08
N THR A 529 -29.62 52.46 -46.77
CA THR A 529 -30.69 53.29 -46.14
C THR A 529 -30.15 53.72 -44.75
N LEU A 530 -29.78 54.98 -44.49
CA LEU A 530 -30.62 56.11 -44.03
C LEU A 530 -31.54 55.72 -42.84
N GLY A 531 -31.56 56.39 -41.69
CA GLY A 531 -30.86 57.57 -41.20
C GLY A 531 -31.43 58.03 -39.85
N ILE A 532 -30.64 58.89 -39.18
CA ILE A 532 -31.03 60.14 -38.48
C ILE A 532 -31.80 60.08 -37.12
N ALA A 533 -31.16 60.77 -36.16
CA ALA A 533 -31.68 61.54 -35.02
C ALA A 533 -32.25 60.78 -33.80
N SER A 534 -32.11 61.22 -32.55
CA SER A 534 -31.38 62.33 -31.89
C SER A 534 -31.59 62.16 -30.37
N ALA A 535 -30.70 62.76 -29.59
CA ALA A 535 -30.91 63.35 -28.26
C ALA A 535 -30.88 62.47 -26.98
N LEU A 536 -29.86 62.81 -26.19
CA LEU A 536 -29.84 63.18 -24.76
C LEU A 536 -29.92 62.12 -23.64
N GLU A 537 -28.80 62.10 -22.89
CA GLU A 537 -28.65 62.22 -21.43
C GLU A 537 -29.32 61.22 -20.47
N ALA A 538 -28.48 60.45 -19.78
CA ALA A 538 -28.41 60.26 -18.31
C ALA A 538 -27.25 59.28 -18.04
N VAL A 539 -26.08 59.69 -17.53
CA VAL A 539 -25.74 59.97 -16.12
C VAL A 539 -26.01 58.80 -15.16
N THR A 540 -24.91 58.45 -14.48
CA THR A 540 -24.75 57.74 -13.19
C THR A 540 -24.74 56.22 -13.11
N ALA A 541 -23.58 55.75 -12.64
CA ALA A 541 -23.32 54.47 -12.04
C ALA A 541 -24.10 54.25 -10.74
N SER A 542 -24.54 53.01 -10.52
CA SER A 542 -24.62 52.39 -9.20
C SER A 542 -24.59 50.88 -9.35
N THR A 543 -23.77 50.25 -8.50
CA THR A 543 -23.55 48.82 -8.19
C THR A 543 -22.91 47.94 -9.25
#